data_AF-A0A0Q5JGC1-F1
#
_entry.id   AF-A0A0Q5JGC1-F1
#
_cell.length_a   1.000
_cell.length_b   1.000
_cell.length_c   1.000
_cell.angle_alpha   90.00
_cell.angle_beta   90.00
_cell.angle_gamma   90.00
#
_symmetry.space_group_name_H-M   'P 1'
#
loop_
_entity.id
_entity.type
_entity.pdbx_description
1 polymer ?
#
loop_
_entity_poly.entity_id
_entity_poly.type
_entity_poly.pdbx_seq_one_letter_code
_entity_poly.pdbx_strand_id
1 'polypeptide(L)'
;MASFEQLPAEIRAGHPQAAWLSIRLYTHIRQFDEALAFTEQARRGLSEAEFAPLTAYEALSLTSLGHHQQALDVLAPVLDDLSGLAAGTGWRAQGQALESLRQEGWQAAYVRARSFLQGRPLGLVCLQEGMALDLSGQFAQARDLWRQALPLLQEDPVYVAWLRHALGNSFLRFALPEAEDHFLAMEQAVRDELAALFRPWAACGLAAARLAQGEWPRALSGYRRAIRLAQEPIDQRLAWRGLGYTQRLMGKPELALEALQKATSITPENVASGQSWVYVDIAACYAQLGRPKEAWAALERTGPMGWDDQERGSIVRAALAYQAGDLAEATRQLSSVHIDALWVREEAHCFPDLFDTCAPQRPVPLSYSGQLQVEVHALGPLLVKVNGRPVPLRPTGRAGELLVLLLEQGNRAATEVLGDLLYPNGAQKRSKSQAVWGLVRELREILGWEESVLAQDGVYQLDPAVQWWYDVREALARGEATPQFLSGNYQAWVVERSNLLTFHES
;
A
#
# COMPACT_ATOMS: atom_id res chain seq x y z
N MET A 1 -44.29 -16.82 1.53
CA MET A 1 -43.15 -17.51 0.89
C MET A 1 -41.95 -17.30 1.81
N ALA A 2 -41.37 -18.37 2.36
CA ALA A 2 -40.09 -18.25 3.05
C ALA A 2 -39.04 -17.77 2.03
N SER A 3 -38.13 -16.88 2.43
CA SER A 3 -37.01 -16.48 1.58
C SER A 3 -36.19 -17.73 1.23
N PHE A 4 -35.64 -17.83 0.01
CA PHE A 4 -34.82 -18.98 -0.43
C PHE A 4 -33.70 -19.32 0.57
N GLU A 5 -33.15 -18.31 1.24
CA GLU A 5 -32.11 -18.45 2.26
C GLU A 5 -32.61 -19.12 3.56
N GLN A 6 -33.90 -19.07 3.84
CA GLN A 6 -34.54 -19.66 5.02
C GLN A 6 -34.87 -21.14 4.86
N LEU A 7 -34.73 -21.70 3.65
CA LEU A 7 -34.86 -23.14 3.43
C LEU A 7 -33.66 -23.88 4.06
N PRO A 8 -33.90 -24.97 4.82
CA PRO A 8 -32.84 -25.82 5.35
C PRO A 8 -31.87 -26.27 4.27
N ALA A 9 -30.57 -26.35 4.62
CA ALA A 9 -29.52 -26.70 3.67
C ALA A 9 -29.76 -28.08 3.03
N GLU A 10 -30.31 -29.02 3.78
CA GLU A 10 -30.62 -30.38 3.33
C GLU A 10 -31.67 -30.36 2.21
N ILE A 11 -32.67 -29.48 2.32
CA ILE A 11 -33.72 -29.32 1.30
C ILE A 11 -33.14 -28.67 0.05
N ARG A 12 -32.26 -27.66 0.22
CA ARG A 12 -31.61 -27.01 -0.94
C ARG A 12 -30.65 -27.94 -1.65
N ALA A 13 -29.93 -28.78 -0.91
CA ALA A 13 -28.97 -29.74 -1.44
C ALA A 13 -29.61 -30.81 -2.33
N GLY A 14 -30.86 -31.21 -2.05
CA GLY A 14 -31.58 -32.22 -2.83
C GLY A 14 -32.26 -31.72 -4.11
N HIS A 15 -32.15 -30.42 -4.46
CA HIS A 15 -32.77 -29.88 -5.67
C HIS A 15 -31.73 -29.16 -6.55
N PRO A 16 -31.52 -29.55 -7.82
CA PRO A 16 -30.37 -29.12 -8.63
C PRO A 16 -30.20 -27.59 -8.71
N GLN A 17 -31.27 -26.86 -9.00
CA GLN A 17 -31.22 -25.40 -9.11
C GLN A 17 -30.98 -24.71 -7.77
N ALA A 18 -31.50 -25.28 -6.68
CA ALA A 18 -31.31 -24.71 -5.35
C ALA A 18 -29.86 -24.95 -4.89
N ALA A 19 -29.35 -26.16 -5.12
CA ALA A 19 -27.97 -26.51 -4.83
C ALA A 19 -26.99 -25.62 -5.61
N TRP A 20 -27.27 -25.38 -6.90
CA TRP A 20 -26.48 -24.47 -7.74
C TRP A 20 -26.46 -23.02 -7.20
N LEU A 21 -27.61 -22.48 -6.80
CA LEU A 21 -27.67 -21.12 -6.23
C LEU A 21 -26.95 -21.05 -4.87
N SER A 22 -27.13 -22.06 -4.01
CA SER A 22 -26.50 -22.13 -2.70
C SER A 22 -24.98 -22.21 -2.79
N ILE A 23 -24.42 -23.08 -3.62
CA ILE A 23 -22.96 -23.22 -3.72
C ILE A 23 -22.30 -21.95 -4.27
N ARG A 24 -22.98 -21.27 -5.20
CA ARG A 24 -22.55 -19.97 -5.72
C ARG A 24 -22.58 -18.89 -4.66
N LEU A 25 -23.58 -18.90 -3.78
CA LEU A 25 -23.66 -17.95 -2.68
C LEU A 25 -22.52 -18.17 -1.69
N TYR A 26 -22.32 -19.40 -1.20
CA TYR A 26 -21.24 -19.72 -0.25
C TYR A 26 -19.87 -19.31 -0.78
N THR A 27 -19.56 -19.67 -2.02
CA THR A 27 -18.28 -19.28 -2.66
C THR A 27 -18.19 -17.77 -2.92
N HIS A 28 -19.30 -17.10 -3.24
CA HIS A 28 -19.32 -15.64 -3.42
C HIS A 28 -19.01 -14.90 -2.11
N ILE A 29 -19.57 -15.35 -0.98
CA ILE A 29 -19.30 -14.78 0.34
C ILE A 29 -18.04 -15.35 1.01
N ARG A 30 -17.28 -16.20 0.30
CA ARG A 30 -15.99 -16.79 0.71
C ARG A 30 -16.10 -17.74 1.92
N GLN A 31 -17.24 -18.40 2.06
CA GLN A 31 -17.49 -19.46 3.03
C GLN A 31 -17.16 -20.82 2.41
N PHE A 32 -15.86 -21.09 2.24
CA PHE A 32 -15.38 -22.27 1.52
C PHE A 32 -15.54 -23.57 2.31
N ASP A 33 -15.43 -23.52 3.64
CA ASP A 33 -15.68 -24.70 4.50
C ASP A 33 -17.15 -25.11 4.44
N GLU A 34 -18.07 -24.13 4.52
CA GLU A 34 -19.50 -24.37 4.38
C GLU A 34 -19.87 -24.82 2.96
N ALA A 35 -19.18 -24.30 1.94
CA ALA A 35 -19.33 -24.76 0.56
C ALA A 35 -18.99 -26.25 0.40
N LEU A 36 -17.90 -26.73 1.03
CA LEU A 36 -17.52 -28.15 1.00
C LEU A 36 -18.51 -29.03 1.78
N ALA A 37 -18.92 -28.61 2.97
CA ALA A 37 -19.94 -29.35 3.72
C ALA A 37 -21.25 -29.45 2.94
N PHE A 38 -21.62 -28.38 2.21
CA PHE A 38 -22.80 -28.38 1.36
C PHE A 38 -22.66 -29.29 0.13
N THR A 39 -21.49 -29.35 -0.52
CA THR A 39 -21.27 -30.25 -1.67
C THR A 39 -21.37 -31.71 -1.27
N GLU A 40 -20.90 -32.09 -0.08
CA GLU A 40 -21.09 -33.47 0.44
C GLU A 40 -22.56 -33.85 0.59
N GLN A 41 -23.40 -32.92 1.07
CA GLN A 41 -24.84 -33.15 1.19
C GLN A 41 -25.51 -33.23 -0.19
N ALA A 42 -25.18 -32.32 -1.10
CA ALA A 42 -25.74 -32.29 -2.44
C ALA A 42 -25.39 -33.57 -3.23
N ARG A 43 -24.17 -34.10 -3.05
CA ARG A 43 -23.74 -35.35 -3.68
C ARG A 43 -24.59 -36.56 -3.28
N ARG A 44 -25.17 -36.55 -2.08
CA ARG A 44 -26.08 -37.63 -1.61
C ARG A 44 -27.51 -37.48 -2.16
N GLY A 45 -27.92 -36.26 -2.48
CA GLY A 45 -29.29 -35.93 -2.89
C GLY A 45 -29.51 -35.81 -4.41
N LEU A 46 -28.44 -35.60 -5.17
CA LEU A 46 -28.48 -35.36 -6.62
C LEU A 46 -27.92 -36.55 -7.40
N SER A 47 -28.36 -36.72 -8.64
CA SER A 47 -27.68 -37.63 -9.59
C SER A 47 -26.30 -37.12 -9.99
N GLU A 48 -25.44 -37.99 -10.53
CA GLU A 48 -24.10 -37.60 -10.99
C GLU A 48 -24.13 -36.46 -12.01
N ALA A 49 -25.07 -36.51 -12.97
CA ALA A 49 -25.22 -35.48 -14.00
C ALA A 49 -25.67 -34.13 -13.43
N GLU A 50 -26.56 -34.15 -12.42
CA GLU A 50 -27.02 -32.94 -11.74
C GLU A 50 -25.94 -32.34 -10.83
N PHE A 51 -25.11 -33.20 -10.23
CA PHE A 51 -24.01 -32.78 -9.35
C PHE A 51 -22.78 -32.29 -10.12
N ALA A 52 -22.53 -32.77 -11.35
CA ALA A 52 -21.30 -32.47 -12.11
C ALA A 52 -20.90 -30.97 -12.11
N PRO A 53 -21.80 -30.00 -12.34
CA PRO A 53 -21.46 -28.57 -12.29
C PRO A 53 -21.02 -28.06 -10.90
N LEU A 54 -21.49 -28.68 -9.81
CA LEU A 54 -21.13 -28.30 -8.44
C LEU A 54 -19.67 -28.69 -8.11
N THR A 55 -19.14 -29.72 -8.78
CA THR A 55 -17.74 -30.15 -8.65
C THR A 55 -16.76 -29.01 -8.94
N ALA A 56 -17.10 -28.08 -9.84
CA ALA A 56 -16.27 -26.89 -10.11
C ALA A 56 -16.12 -25.99 -8.87
N TYR A 57 -17.18 -25.87 -8.07
CA TYR A 57 -17.18 -25.03 -6.86
C TYR A 57 -16.65 -25.78 -5.65
N GLU A 58 -16.85 -27.09 -5.58
CA GLU A 58 -16.14 -27.97 -4.64
C GLU A 58 -14.63 -27.83 -4.84
N ALA A 59 -14.15 -27.95 -6.08
CA ALA A 59 -12.74 -27.78 -6.41
C ALA A 59 -12.22 -26.37 -6.08
N LEU A 60 -12.98 -25.31 -6.40
CA LEU A 60 -12.63 -23.94 -6.02
C LEU A 60 -12.52 -23.79 -4.49
N SER A 61 -13.38 -24.47 -3.74
CA SER A 61 -13.36 -24.43 -2.27
C SER A 61 -12.17 -25.21 -1.72
N LEU A 62 -11.89 -26.40 -2.26
CA LEU A 62 -10.69 -27.19 -1.96
C LEU A 62 -9.41 -26.39 -2.22
N THR A 63 -9.27 -25.74 -3.38
CA THR A 63 -8.07 -24.93 -3.67
C THR A 63 -7.95 -23.72 -2.74
N SER A 64 -9.07 -23.07 -2.39
CA SER A 64 -9.08 -21.93 -1.48
C SER A 64 -8.69 -22.32 -0.04
N LEU A 65 -8.88 -23.59 0.32
CA LEU A 65 -8.47 -24.17 1.61
C LEU A 65 -7.11 -24.89 1.55
N GLY A 66 -6.41 -24.85 0.43
CA GLY A 66 -5.07 -25.44 0.27
C GLY A 66 -5.04 -26.92 -0.12
N HIS A 67 -6.19 -27.54 -0.37
CA HIS A 67 -6.31 -28.93 -0.81
C HIS A 67 -6.14 -29.08 -2.33
N HIS A 68 -5.00 -28.60 -2.85
CA HIS A 68 -4.77 -28.45 -4.29
C HIS A 68 -4.82 -29.77 -5.07
N GLN A 69 -4.21 -30.84 -4.57
CA GLN A 69 -4.22 -32.13 -5.27
C GLN A 69 -5.65 -32.73 -5.31
N GLN A 70 -6.36 -32.69 -4.20
CA GLN A 70 -7.75 -33.16 -4.14
C GLN A 70 -8.65 -32.39 -5.11
N ALA A 71 -8.43 -31.07 -5.24
CA ALA A 71 -9.16 -30.25 -6.22
C ALA A 71 -8.95 -30.73 -7.66
N LEU A 72 -7.72 -31.12 -8.02
CA LEU A 72 -7.43 -31.70 -9.33
C LEU A 72 -8.10 -33.06 -9.50
N ASP A 73 -8.05 -33.90 -8.47
CA ASP A 73 -8.61 -35.26 -8.50
C ASP A 73 -10.13 -35.23 -8.70
N VAL A 74 -10.86 -34.33 -8.02
CA VAL A 74 -12.31 -34.21 -8.19
C VAL A 74 -12.71 -33.58 -9.53
N LEU A 75 -11.88 -32.69 -10.09
CA LEU A 75 -12.15 -32.06 -11.39
C LEU A 75 -11.87 -32.98 -12.57
N ALA A 76 -10.83 -33.80 -12.49
CA ALA A 76 -10.34 -34.64 -13.60
C ALA A 76 -11.44 -35.41 -14.36
N PRO A 77 -12.42 -36.07 -13.72
CA PRO A 77 -13.43 -36.84 -14.44
C PRO A 77 -14.51 -36.00 -15.15
N VAL A 78 -14.65 -34.71 -14.83
CA VAL A 78 -15.80 -33.90 -15.30
C VAL A 78 -15.41 -32.62 -16.05
N LEU A 79 -14.18 -32.12 -15.88
CA LEU A 79 -13.81 -30.75 -16.27
C LEU A 79 -14.01 -30.44 -17.75
N ASP A 80 -13.68 -31.37 -18.65
CA ASP A 80 -13.83 -31.17 -20.10
C ASP A 80 -15.30 -31.18 -20.56
N ASP A 81 -16.22 -31.79 -19.80
CA ASP A 81 -17.65 -31.87 -20.10
C ASP A 81 -18.46 -30.70 -19.52
N LEU A 82 -17.86 -29.91 -18.63
CA LEU A 82 -18.51 -28.72 -18.07
C LEU A 82 -18.72 -27.65 -19.14
N SER A 83 -19.73 -26.80 -18.94
CA SER A 83 -20.01 -25.65 -19.80
C SER A 83 -20.33 -24.38 -19.01
N GLY A 84 -20.24 -23.24 -19.70
CA GLY A 84 -20.57 -21.92 -19.16
C GLY A 84 -19.82 -21.59 -17.86
N LEU A 85 -20.56 -21.08 -16.87
CA LEU A 85 -19.98 -20.65 -15.60
C LEU A 85 -19.30 -21.78 -14.82
N ALA A 86 -19.83 -23.01 -14.88
CA ALA A 86 -19.22 -24.18 -14.23
C ALA A 86 -17.85 -24.49 -14.85
N ALA A 87 -17.76 -24.53 -16.18
CA ALA A 87 -16.49 -24.74 -16.88
C ALA A 87 -15.47 -23.69 -16.49
N GLY A 88 -15.83 -22.40 -16.61
CA GLY A 88 -14.92 -21.31 -16.27
C GLY A 88 -14.44 -21.38 -14.81
N THR A 89 -15.31 -21.78 -13.88
CA THR A 89 -14.94 -21.96 -12.47
C THR A 89 -14.03 -23.17 -12.26
N GLY A 90 -14.29 -24.28 -12.94
CA GLY A 90 -13.45 -25.49 -12.88
C GLY A 90 -12.05 -25.25 -13.44
N TRP A 91 -11.95 -24.63 -14.62
CA TRP A 91 -10.66 -24.27 -15.23
C TRP A 91 -9.88 -23.27 -14.37
N ARG A 92 -10.57 -22.33 -13.72
CA ARG A 92 -9.96 -21.42 -12.74
C ARG A 92 -9.39 -22.19 -11.55
N ALA A 93 -10.17 -23.08 -10.95
CA ALA A 93 -9.72 -23.89 -9.81
C ALA A 93 -8.55 -24.80 -10.21
N GLN A 94 -8.58 -25.39 -11.39
CA GLN A 94 -7.45 -26.17 -11.93
C GLN A 94 -6.20 -25.31 -12.09
N GLY A 95 -6.31 -24.12 -12.69
CA GLY A 95 -5.18 -23.19 -12.84
C GLY A 95 -4.56 -22.80 -11.51
N GLN A 96 -5.38 -22.53 -10.50
CA GLN A 96 -4.93 -22.24 -9.14
C GLN A 96 -4.22 -23.45 -8.50
N ALA A 97 -4.79 -24.65 -8.61
CA ALA A 97 -4.19 -25.86 -8.05
C ALA A 97 -2.84 -26.20 -8.69
N LEU A 98 -2.76 -26.14 -10.02
CA LEU A 98 -1.52 -26.42 -10.76
C LEU A 98 -0.42 -25.40 -10.41
N GLU A 99 -0.76 -24.12 -10.30
CA GLU A 99 0.17 -23.07 -9.90
C GLU A 99 0.74 -23.33 -8.50
N SER A 100 -0.13 -23.59 -7.52
CA SER A 100 0.29 -23.80 -6.13
C SER A 100 1.12 -25.09 -5.96
N LEU A 101 0.87 -26.10 -6.80
CA LEU A 101 1.68 -27.33 -6.88
C LEU A 101 2.93 -27.18 -7.76
N ARG A 102 3.16 -26.00 -8.36
CA ARG A 102 4.25 -25.71 -9.31
C ARG A 102 4.30 -26.68 -10.49
N GLN A 103 3.14 -27.10 -10.97
CA GLN A 103 2.98 -27.97 -12.14
C GLN A 103 2.76 -27.14 -13.41
N GLU A 104 3.14 -27.70 -14.55
CA GLU A 104 2.91 -27.07 -15.86
C GLU A 104 1.41 -26.98 -16.22
N GLY A 105 1.07 -26.16 -17.22
CA GLY A 105 -0.31 -26.05 -17.72
C GLY A 105 -1.23 -25.09 -16.96
N TRP A 106 -0.78 -24.52 -15.83
CA TRP A 106 -1.57 -23.57 -15.03
C TRP A 106 -2.02 -22.34 -15.82
N GLN A 107 -1.17 -21.78 -16.69
CA GLN A 107 -1.52 -20.63 -17.55
C GLN A 107 -2.59 -21.00 -18.57
N ALA A 108 -2.46 -22.17 -19.21
CA ALA A 108 -3.43 -22.64 -20.20
C ALA A 108 -4.81 -22.85 -19.56
N ALA A 109 -4.85 -23.34 -18.32
CA ALA A 109 -6.09 -23.47 -17.55
C ALA A 109 -6.74 -22.11 -17.29
N TYR A 110 -5.99 -21.07 -16.90
CA TYR A 110 -6.55 -19.72 -16.75
C TYR A 110 -7.04 -19.11 -18.08
N VAL A 111 -6.30 -19.27 -19.17
CA VAL A 111 -6.75 -18.84 -20.52
C VAL A 111 -8.07 -19.51 -20.89
N ARG A 112 -8.18 -20.83 -20.67
CA ARG A 112 -9.42 -21.58 -20.91
C ARG A 112 -10.55 -21.14 -19.97
N ALA A 113 -10.26 -20.84 -18.70
CA ALA A 113 -11.24 -20.29 -17.77
C ALA A 113 -11.83 -18.96 -18.29
N ARG A 114 -10.97 -18.04 -18.75
CA ARG A 114 -11.40 -16.74 -19.27
C ARG A 114 -12.30 -16.84 -20.50
N SER A 115 -12.13 -17.87 -21.36
CA SER A 115 -13.00 -18.02 -22.53
C SER A 115 -14.47 -18.34 -22.20
N PHE A 116 -14.76 -18.78 -20.97
CA PHE A 116 -16.11 -19.09 -20.51
C PHE A 116 -16.77 -17.99 -19.67
N LEU A 117 -16.02 -16.96 -19.26
CA LEU A 117 -16.45 -16.05 -18.20
C LEU A 117 -16.59 -14.61 -18.67
N GLN A 118 -17.50 -13.88 -18.02
CA GLN A 118 -17.74 -12.45 -18.22
C GLN A 118 -18.02 -11.79 -16.88
N GLY A 119 -17.98 -10.45 -16.82
CA GLY A 119 -18.31 -9.68 -15.61
C GLY A 119 -17.43 -10.04 -14.41
N ARG A 120 -18.03 -10.10 -13.21
CA ARG A 120 -17.33 -10.37 -11.95
C ARG A 120 -16.52 -11.69 -11.97
N PRO A 121 -17.04 -12.85 -12.41
CA PRO A 121 -16.26 -14.08 -12.52
C PRO A 121 -14.99 -13.94 -13.37
N LEU A 122 -15.05 -13.22 -14.50
CA LEU A 122 -13.88 -12.93 -15.32
C LEU A 122 -12.88 -12.07 -14.55
N GLY A 123 -13.35 -11.04 -13.84
CA GLY A 123 -12.51 -10.21 -12.98
C GLY A 123 -11.75 -11.02 -11.92
N LEU A 124 -12.40 -11.99 -11.29
CA LEU A 124 -11.76 -12.86 -10.29
C LEU A 124 -10.69 -13.79 -10.90
N VAL A 125 -10.90 -14.25 -12.13
CA VAL A 125 -9.87 -15.03 -12.85
C VAL A 125 -8.68 -14.16 -13.21
N CYS A 126 -8.91 -12.98 -13.82
CA CYS A 126 -7.84 -12.05 -14.16
C CYS A 126 -7.03 -11.62 -12.93
N LEU A 127 -7.71 -11.41 -11.79
CA LEU A 127 -7.08 -11.14 -10.51
C LEU A 127 -6.08 -12.24 -10.10
N GLN A 128 -6.52 -13.50 -10.10
CA GLN A 128 -5.73 -14.66 -9.67
C GLN A 128 -4.62 -15.03 -10.67
N GLU A 129 -4.91 -15.01 -11.96
CA GLU A 129 -3.91 -15.23 -13.01
C GLU A 129 -2.83 -14.14 -12.94
N GLY A 130 -3.22 -12.88 -12.69
CA GLY A 130 -2.27 -11.79 -12.48
C GLY A 130 -1.37 -12.02 -11.26
N MET A 131 -1.91 -12.54 -10.14
CA MET A 131 -1.09 -12.94 -8.98
C MET A 131 -0.05 -14.00 -9.33
N ALA A 132 -0.48 -15.06 -10.02
CA ALA A 132 0.40 -16.15 -10.43
C ALA A 132 1.50 -15.65 -11.39
N LEU A 133 1.15 -14.78 -12.33
CA LEU A 133 2.09 -14.18 -13.26
C LEU A 133 3.12 -13.30 -12.53
N ASP A 134 2.70 -12.48 -11.58
CA ASP A 134 3.58 -11.63 -10.78
C ASP A 134 4.60 -12.46 -9.97
N LEU A 135 4.14 -13.52 -9.31
CA LEU A 135 5.00 -14.47 -8.59
C LEU A 135 5.99 -15.20 -9.51
N SER A 136 5.63 -15.39 -10.78
CA SER A 136 6.51 -15.95 -11.82
C SER A 136 7.42 -14.92 -12.51
N GLY A 137 7.39 -13.65 -12.07
CA GLY A 137 8.21 -12.56 -12.63
C GLY A 137 7.65 -11.92 -13.91
N GLN A 138 6.44 -12.29 -14.35
CA GLN A 138 5.80 -11.77 -15.57
C GLN A 138 5.00 -10.49 -15.28
N PHE A 139 5.67 -9.47 -14.72
CA PHE A 139 5.07 -8.26 -14.14
C PHE A 139 4.19 -7.45 -15.11
N ALA A 140 4.55 -7.37 -16.39
CA ALA A 140 3.78 -6.63 -17.39
C ALA A 140 2.41 -7.28 -17.65
N GLN A 141 2.39 -8.60 -17.89
CA GLN A 141 1.17 -9.35 -18.12
C GLN A 141 0.27 -9.36 -16.87
N ALA A 142 0.87 -9.49 -15.68
CA ALA A 142 0.15 -9.37 -14.41
C ALA A 142 -0.59 -8.03 -14.29
N ARG A 143 0.10 -6.91 -14.58
CA ARG A 143 -0.53 -5.57 -14.57
C ARG A 143 -1.67 -5.46 -15.56
N ASP A 144 -1.52 -5.98 -16.78
CA ASP A 144 -2.57 -5.90 -17.79
C ASP A 144 -3.83 -6.65 -17.35
N LEU A 145 -3.68 -7.82 -16.71
CA LEU A 145 -4.81 -8.56 -16.16
C LEU A 145 -5.45 -7.84 -14.97
N TRP A 146 -4.67 -7.28 -14.05
CA TRP A 146 -5.22 -6.51 -12.93
C TRP A 146 -5.94 -5.24 -13.37
N ARG A 147 -5.45 -4.56 -14.41
CA ARG A 147 -6.15 -3.43 -15.04
C ARG A 147 -7.48 -3.84 -15.64
N GLN A 148 -7.55 -5.03 -16.25
CA GLN A 148 -8.81 -5.59 -16.76
C GLN A 148 -9.75 -6.01 -15.62
N ALA A 149 -9.22 -6.56 -14.53
CA ALA A 149 -10.00 -7.04 -13.38
C ALA A 149 -10.66 -5.89 -12.60
N LEU A 150 -9.98 -4.75 -12.48
CA LEU A 150 -10.42 -3.63 -11.64
C LEU A 150 -11.83 -3.10 -11.96
N PRO A 151 -12.19 -2.74 -13.21
CA PRO A 151 -13.55 -2.30 -13.52
C PRO A 151 -14.59 -3.41 -13.35
N LEU A 152 -14.20 -4.68 -13.47
CA LEU A 152 -15.10 -5.83 -13.30
C LEU A 152 -15.42 -6.14 -11.82
N LEU A 153 -14.58 -5.65 -10.90
CA LEU A 153 -14.68 -5.90 -9.46
C LEU A 153 -14.89 -4.62 -8.64
N GLN A 154 -15.15 -3.48 -9.28
CA GLN A 154 -15.21 -2.16 -8.64
C GLN A 154 -16.29 -2.01 -7.56
N GLU A 155 -17.34 -2.82 -7.62
CA GLU A 155 -18.45 -2.81 -6.65
C GLU A 155 -18.07 -3.45 -5.30
N ASP A 156 -16.92 -4.13 -5.22
CA ASP A 156 -16.47 -4.82 -4.01
C ASP A 156 -15.20 -4.14 -3.46
N PRO A 157 -15.30 -3.43 -2.33
CA PRO A 157 -14.18 -2.66 -1.79
C PRO A 157 -12.97 -3.54 -1.42
N VAL A 158 -13.18 -4.83 -1.12
CA VAL A 158 -12.08 -5.76 -0.82
C VAL A 158 -11.25 -6.03 -2.06
N TYR A 159 -11.90 -6.35 -3.18
CA TYR A 159 -11.18 -6.59 -4.44
C TYR A 159 -10.56 -5.31 -4.99
N VAL A 160 -11.21 -4.15 -4.81
CA VAL A 160 -10.62 -2.85 -5.15
C VAL A 160 -9.34 -2.61 -4.33
N ALA A 161 -9.39 -2.78 -3.00
CA ALA A 161 -8.22 -2.59 -2.15
C ALA A 161 -7.07 -3.54 -2.55
N TRP A 162 -7.39 -4.81 -2.80
CA TRP A 162 -6.40 -5.80 -3.23
C TRP A 162 -5.77 -5.45 -4.59
N LEU A 163 -6.58 -5.15 -5.61
CA LEU A 163 -6.08 -4.81 -6.96
C LEU A 163 -5.29 -3.51 -6.97
N ARG A 164 -5.73 -2.51 -6.20
CA ARG A 164 -4.99 -1.26 -6.05
C ARG A 164 -3.65 -1.47 -5.35
N HIS A 165 -3.57 -2.34 -4.35
CA HIS A 165 -2.31 -2.73 -3.74
C HIS A 165 -1.37 -3.41 -4.74
N ALA A 166 -1.87 -4.40 -5.50
CA ALA A 166 -1.07 -5.14 -6.48
C ALA A 166 -0.56 -4.25 -7.61
N LEU A 167 -1.44 -3.42 -8.20
CA LEU A 167 -1.05 -2.43 -9.20
C LEU A 167 -0.07 -1.41 -8.60
N GLY A 168 -0.34 -0.86 -7.42
CA GLY A 168 0.55 0.09 -6.75
C GLY A 168 1.98 -0.46 -6.58
N ASN A 169 2.12 -1.68 -6.06
CA ASN A 169 3.43 -2.32 -5.89
C ASN A 169 4.12 -2.61 -7.23
N SER A 170 3.37 -3.06 -8.22
CA SER A 170 3.93 -3.37 -9.54
C SER A 170 4.41 -2.12 -10.28
N PHE A 171 3.67 -1.01 -10.19
CA PHE A 171 4.11 0.28 -10.72
C PHE A 171 5.29 0.85 -9.92
N LEU A 172 5.26 0.73 -8.58
CA LEU A 172 6.33 1.20 -7.70
C LEU A 172 7.65 0.48 -7.96
N ARG A 173 7.62 -0.84 -8.21
CA ARG A 173 8.80 -1.66 -8.53
C ARG A 173 9.63 -1.06 -9.66
N PHE A 174 9.01 -0.37 -10.61
CA PHE A 174 9.66 0.26 -11.76
C PHE A 174 9.61 1.79 -11.72
N ALA A 175 9.33 2.38 -10.55
CA ALA A 175 9.24 3.82 -10.32
C ALA A 175 8.28 4.53 -11.30
N LEU A 176 7.16 3.88 -11.64
CA LEU A 176 6.18 4.46 -12.55
C LEU A 176 5.27 5.48 -11.82
N PRO A 177 4.92 6.61 -12.47
CA PRO A 177 4.21 7.71 -11.81
C PRO A 177 2.88 7.33 -11.15
N GLU A 178 2.16 6.35 -11.70
CA GLU A 178 0.81 5.96 -11.27
C GLU A 178 0.80 5.17 -9.95
N ALA A 179 1.95 4.78 -9.42
CA ALA A 179 2.04 3.99 -8.19
C ALA A 179 1.31 4.66 -7.01
N GLU A 180 1.53 5.96 -6.79
CA GLU A 180 0.89 6.70 -5.70
C GLU A 180 -0.62 6.81 -5.89
N ASP A 181 -1.10 7.02 -7.11
CA ASP A 181 -2.54 7.11 -7.43
C ASP A 181 -3.27 5.82 -7.05
N HIS A 182 -2.64 4.66 -7.28
CA HIS A 182 -3.19 3.38 -6.85
C HIS A 182 -3.33 3.30 -5.33
N PHE A 183 -2.31 3.70 -4.57
CA PHE A 183 -2.37 3.68 -3.11
C PHE A 183 -3.32 4.75 -2.53
N LEU A 184 -3.48 5.91 -3.19
CA LEU A 184 -4.48 6.91 -2.82
C LEU A 184 -5.91 6.40 -3.06
N ALA A 185 -6.15 5.72 -4.18
CA ALA A 185 -7.43 5.05 -4.44
C ALA A 185 -7.69 3.92 -3.43
N MET A 186 -6.64 3.20 -3.01
CA MET A 186 -6.72 2.20 -1.95
C MET A 186 -7.12 2.83 -0.60
N GLU A 187 -6.52 3.96 -0.20
CA GLU A 187 -6.91 4.71 1.01
C GLU A 187 -8.40 5.12 1.01
N GLN A 188 -8.98 5.37 -0.15
CA GLN A 188 -10.41 5.63 -0.27
C GLN A 188 -11.25 4.36 -0.08
N ALA A 189 -10.84 3.25 -0.69
CA ALA A 189 -11.53 1.97 -0.60
C ALA A 189 -11.56 1.41 0.84
N VAL A 190 -10.46 1.52 1.59
CA VAL A 190 -10.34 0.99 2.96
C VAL A 190 -11.08 1.82 4.03
N ARG A 191 -11.81 2.86 3.61
CA ARG A 191 -12.80 3.55 4.45
C ARG A 191 -14.05 2.69 4.65
N ASP A 192 -14.35 1.81 3.70
CA ASP A 192 -15.34 0.77 3.90
C ASP A 192 -14.81 -0.26 4.91
N GLU A 193 -15.65 -0.63 5.88
CA GLU A 193 -15.26 -1.59 6.92
C GLU A 193 -14.99 -2.99 6.37
N LEU A 194 -15.60 -3.36 5.22
CA LEU A 194 -15.30 -4.63 4.55
C LEU A 194 -13.83 -4.72 4.12
N ALA A 195 -13.19 -3.58 3.84
CA ALA A 195 -11.79 -3.49 3.42
C ALA A 195 -10.85 -2.97 4.52
N ALA A 196 -11.31 -2.85 5.77
CA ALA A 196 -10.53 -2.27 6.87
C ALA A 196 -9.21 -3.01 7.16
N LEU A 197 -9.14 -4.32 6.90
CA LEU A 197 -7.92 -5.13 7.03
C LEU A 197 -6.76 -4.63 6.14
N PHE A 198 -7.06 -3.89 5.07
CA PHE A 198 -6.05 -3.38 4.14
C PHE A 198 -5.52 -1.98 4.52
N ARG A 199 -6.01 -1.36 5.59
CA ARG A 199 -5.55 -0.04 6.06
C ARG A 199 -4.03 0.05 6.30
N PRO A 200 -3.36 -0.95 6.91
CA PRO A 200 -1.90 -0.91 7.08
C PRO A 200 -1.17 -0.94 5.74
N TRP A 201 -1.67 -1.72 4.77
CA TRP A 201 -1.07 -1.85 3.45
C TRP A 201 -1.21 -0.58 2.63
N ALA A 202 -2.36 0.10 2.70
CA ALA A 202 -2.54 1.40 2.07
C ALA A 202 -1.54 2.44 2.62
N ALA A 203 -1.37 2.47 3.94
CA ALA A 203 -0.41 3.36 4.60
C ALA A 203 1.05 3.03 4.23
N CYS A 204 1.43 1.75 4.20
CA CYS A 204 2.76 1.30 3.77
C CYS A 204 3.02 1.63 2.28
N GLY A 205 2.05 1.38 1.41
CA GLY A 205 2.17 1.64 -0.02
C GLY A 205 2.36 3.13 -0.33
N LEU A 206 1.57 4.00 0.30
CA LEU A 206 1.78 5.45 0.20
C LEU A 206 3.13 5.90 0.75
N ALA A 207 3.58 5.31 1.86
CA ALA A 207 4.88 5.61 2.44
C ALA A 207 6.00 5.24 1.45
N ALA A 208 5.91 4.06 0.82
CA ALA A 208 6.86 3.58 -0.16
C ALA A 208 6.84 4.40 -1.47
N ALA A 209 5.67 4.84 -1.94
CA ALA A 209 5.58 5.74 -3.10
C ALA A 209 6.24 7.11 -2.83
N ARG A 210 6.06 7.66 -1.62
CA ARG A 210 6.71 8.90 -1.20
C ARG A 210 8.21 8.73 -0.98
N LEU A 211 8.63 7.56 -0.49
CA LEU A 211 10.04 7.18 -0.39
C LEU A 211 10.73 7.24 -1.75
N ALA A 212 10.11 6.65 -2.77
CA ALA A 212 10.64 6.63 -4.13
C ALA A 212 10.88 8.03 -4.72
N GLN A 213 10.10 9.02 -4.26
CA GLN A 213 10.20 10.42 -4.66
C GLN A 213 11.20 11.23 -3.80
N GLY A 214 11.78 10.62 -2.76
CA GLY A 214 12.70 11.29 -1.83
C GLY A 214 11.99 12.10 -0.74
N GLU A 215 10.70 11.88 -0.51
CA GLU A 215 9.91 12.61 0.49
C GLU A 215 10.03 11.97 1.86
N TRP A 216 11.26 11.91 2.36
CA TRP A 216 11.63 11.18 3.57
C TRP A 216 10.75 11.47 4.78
N PRO A 217 10.43 12.75 5.13
CA PRO A 217 9.57 13.02 6.28
C PRO A 217 8.17 12.41 6.13
N ARG A 218 7.64 12.40 4.89
CA ARG A 218 6.31 11.86 4.61
C ARG A 218 6.30 10.34 4.55
N ALA A 219 7.37 9.73 4.06
CA ALA A 219 7.57 8.28 4.10
C ALA A 219 7.65 7.78 5.56
N LEU A 220 8.49 8.40 6.40
CA LEU A 220 8.64 8.03 7.82
C LEU A 220 7.30 8.12 8.58
N SER A 221 6.56 9.23 8.38
CA SER A 221 5.25 9.40 8.99
C SER A 221 4.23 8.36 8.50
N GLY A 222 4.25 8.04 7.20
CA GLY A 222 3.44 6.99 6.61
C GLY A 222 3.71 5.62 7.24
N TYR A 223 4.98 5.22 7.40
CA TYR A 223 5.32 3.96 8.07
C TYR A 223 4.96 3.97 9.55
N ARG A 224 5.14 5.09 10.27
CA ARG A 224 4.65 5.21 11.66
C ARG A 224 3.13 5.05 11.76
N ARG A 225 2.38 5.60 10.80
CA ARG A 225 0.93 5.40 10.70
C ARG A 225 0.60 3.93 10.43
N ALA A 226 1.31 3.28 9.51
CA ALA A 226 1.12 1.85 9.24
C ALA A 226 1.39 0.98 10.47
N ILE A 227 2.42 1.29 11.27
CA ILE A 227 2.68 0.61 12.57
C ILE A 227 1.49 0.74 13.52
N ARG A 228 0.85 1.92 13.60
CA ARG A 228 -0.34 2.12 14.46
C ARG A 228 -1.59 1.42 13.94
N LEU A 229 -1.71 1.26 12.62
CA LEU A 229 -2.86 0.64 11.97
C LEU A 229 -2.74 -0.89 11.90
N ALA A 230 -1.52 -1.43 12.03
CA ALA A 230 -1.22 -2.85 11.89
C ALA A 230 -2.20 -3.72 12.72
N GLN A 231 -2.80 -4.70 12.06
CA GLN A 231 -3.73 -5.65 12.68
C GLN A 231 -3.06 -6.98 12.89
N GLU A 232 -2.18 -7.38 11.96
CA GLU A 232 -1.42 -8.62 12.04
C GLU A 232 0.07 -8.38 12.31
N PRO A 233 0.78 -9.35 12.92
CA PRO A 233 2.24 -9.26 13.13
C PRO A 233 3.02 -8.98 11.84
N ILE A 234 2.56 -9.51 10.71
CA ILE A 234 3.21 -9.29 9.42
C ILE A 234 3.12 -7.82 8.96
N ASP A 235 1.99 -7.14 9.22
CA ASP A 235 1.81 -5.73 8.89
C ASP A 235 2.81 -4.87 9.66
N GLN A 236 2.92 -5.15 10.97
CA GLN A 236 3.80 -4.41 11.86
C GLN A 236 5.26 -4.62 11.47
N ARG A 237 5.65 -5.86 11.12
CA ARG A 237 7.00 -6.17 10.64
C ARG A 237 7.34 -5.41 9.36
N LEU A 238 6.44 -5.40 8.37
CA LEU A 238 6.62 -4.69 7.11
C LEU A 238 6.77 -3.18 7.33
N ALA A 239 5.95 -2.60 8.21
CA ALA A 239 6.00 -1.17 8.50
C ALA A 239 7.28 -0.76 9.26
N TRP A 240 7.74 -1.56 10.24
CA TRP A 240 9.03 -1.32 10.90
C TRP A 240 10.21 -1.47 9.95
N ARG A 241 10.16 -2.46 9.05
CA ARG A 241 11.17 -2.60 8.00
C ARG A 241 11.22 -1.37 7.10
N GLY A 242 10.07 -0.92 6.60
CA GLY A 242 9.98 0.27 5.76
C GLY A 242 10.53 1.51 6.45
N LEU A 243 10.26 1.67 7.75
CA LEU A 243 10.83 2.76 8.56
C LEU A 243 12.36 2.70 8.61
N GLY A 244 12.93 1.54 8.93
CA GLY A 244 14.38 1.35 9.01
C GLY A 244 15.06 1.52 7.64
N TYR A 245 14.47 0.95 6.60
CA TYR A 245 14.94 1.10 5.23
C TYR A 245 14.96 2.57 4.79
N THR A 246 13.91 3.33 5.13
CA THR A 246 13.85 4.79 4.89
C THR A 246 14.99 5.52 5.61
N GLN A 247 15.22 5.22 6.90
CA GLN A 247 16.29 5.85 7.67
C GLN A 247 17.68 5.55 7.10
N ARG A 248 17.90 4.33 6.58
CA ARG A 248 19.16 3.94 5.93
C ARG A 248 19.39 4.76 4.66
N LEU A 249 18.36 4.88 3.80
CA LEU A 249 18.45 5.70 2.58
C LEU A 249 18.71 7.18 2.88
N MET A 250 18.26 7.69 4.02
CA MET A 250 18.60 9.04 4.48
C MET A 250 20.05 9.17 5.00
N GLY A 251 20.87 8.12 4.91
CA GLY A 251 22.24 8.10 5.44
C GLY A 251 22.31 7.97 6.96
N LYS A 252 21.29 7.40 7.62
CA LYS A 252 21.23 7.20 9.07
C LYS A 252 21.13 5.70 9.44
N PRO A 253 22.13 4.88 9.06
CA PRO A 253 22.09 3.42 9.27
C PRO A 253 22.02 3.01 10.75
N GLU A 254 22.53 3.79 11.69
CA GLU A 254 22.42 3.48 13.12
C GLU A 254 20.96 3.55 13.61
N LEU A 255 20.21 4.58 13.20
CA LEU A 255 18.78 4.67 13.50
C LEU A 255 18.00 3.57 12.80
N ALA A 256 18.39 3.23 11.57
CA ALA A 256 17.79 2.14 10.81
C ALA A 256 17.89 0.80 11.55
N LEU A 257 19.04 0.51 12.16
CA LEU A 257 19.24 -0.72 12.94
C LEU A 257 18.21 -0.86 14.07
N GLU A 258 17.85 0.21 14.78
CA GLU A 258 16.85 0.15 15.84
C GLU A 258 15.46 -0.26 15.31
N ALA A 259 15.04 0.32 14.19
CA ALA A 259 13.76 -0.01 13.56
C ALA A 259 13.75 -1.43 12.97
N LEU A 260 14.84 -1.84 12.33
CA LEU A 260 14.98 -3.18 11.76
C LEU A 260 15.05 -4.26 12.84
N GLN A 261 15.72 -3.99 13.98
CA GLN A 261 15.71 -4.89 15.13
C GLN A 261 14.29 -5.10 15.67
N LYS A 262 13.49 -4.02 15.79
CA LYS A 262 12.07 -4.14 16.15
C LYS A 262 11.31 -5.02 15.16
N ALA A 263 11.55 -4.87 13.86
CA ALA A 263 10.94 -5.73 12.84
C ALA A 263 11.33 -7.22 13.03
N THR A 264 12.59 -7.53 13.37
CA THR A 264 13.00 -8.92 13.63
C THR A 264 12.35 -9.54 14.87
N SER A 265 11.92 -8.73 15.84
CA SER A 265 11.32 -9.19 17.10
C SER A 265 9.79 -9.30 17.09
N ILE A 266 9.12 -9.04 15.95
CA ILE A 266 7.65 -9.00 15.92
C ILE A 266 7.00 -10.38 16.04
N THR A 267 7.56 -11.42 15.41
CA THR A 267 6.97 -12.76 15.46
C THR A 267 7.73 -13.70 16.38
N PRO A 268 7.01 -14.54 17.16
CA PRO A 268 7.64 -15.54 18.01
C PRO A 268 8.58 -16.49 17.26
N GLU A 269 8.22 -16.88 16.04
CA GLU A 269 9.02 -17.77 15.19
C GLU A 269 10.40 -17.19 14.85
N ASN A 270 10.45 -15.90 14.48
CA ASN A 270 11.71 -15.24 14.14
C ASN A 270 12.59 -15.08 15.38
N VAL A 271 11.98 -14.81 16.53
CA VAL A 271 12.68 -14.72 17.82
C VAL A 271 13.23 -16.09 18.22
N ALA A 272 12.43 -17.15 18.11
CA ALA A 272 12.81 -18.50 18.50
C ALA A 272 13.90 -19.11 17.61
N SER A 273 13.79 -18.94 16.28
CA SER A 273 14.80 -19.38 15.33
C SER A 273 16.05 -18.50 15.32
N GLY A 274 15.92 -17.25 15.78
CA GLY A 274 16.92 -16.22 15.60
C GLY A 274 17.11 -15.80 14.14
N GLN A 275 16.22 -16.20 13.23
CA GLN A 275 16.28 -15.94 11.80
C GLN A 275 15.12 -15.05 11.32
N SER A 276 15.38 -14.23 10.30
CA SER A 276 14.39 -13.34 9.69
C SER A 276 14.93 -12.77 8.38
N TRP A 277 14.13 -12.73 7.33
CA TRP A 277 14.50 -12.12 6.05
C TRP A 277 14.89 -10.64 6.19
N VAL A 278 14.41 -9.94 7.23
CA VAL A 278 14.79 -8.56 7.57
C VAL A 278 16.29 -8.42 7.90
N TYR A 279 16.98 -9.49 8.29
CA TYR A 279 18.42 -9.43 8.55
C TYR A 279 19.24 -9.01 7.33
N VAL A 280 18.70 -9.11 6.11
CA VAL A 280 19.39 -8.60 4.91
C VAL A 280 19.56 -7.08 4.95
N ASP A 281 18.56 -6.34 5.45
CA ASP A 281 18.63 -4.89 5.60
C ASP A 281 19.54 -4.49 6.77
N ILE A 282 19.57 -5.30 7.83
CA ILE A 282 20.51 -5.13 8.94
C ILE A 282 21.95 -5.32 8.44
N ALA A 283 22.18 -6.35 7.63
CA ALA A 283 23.47 -6.59 7.00
C ALA A 283 23.87 -5.43 6.08
N ALA A 284 22.93 -4.88 5.31
CA ALA A 284 23.15 -3.69 4.49
C ALA A 284 23.53 -2.46 5.33
N CYS A 285 22.89 -2.25 6.49
CA CYS A 285 23.28 -1.18 7.42
C CYS A 285 24.73 -1.37 7.91
N TYR A 286 25.10 -2.59 8.33
CA TYR A 286 26.47 -2.86 8.80
C TYR A 286 27.51 -2.72 7.68
N ALA A 287 27.19 -3.14 6.46
CA ALA A 287 28.06 -2.94 5.31
C ALA A 287 28.26 -1.44 5.03
N GLN A 288 27.19 -0.63 5.05
CA GLN A 288 27.27 0.83 4.87
C GLN A 288 28.09 1.52 5.98
N LEU A 289 28.07 0.96 7.19
CA LEU A 289 28.87 1.40 8.35
C LEU A 289 30.34 0.94 8.31
N GLY A 290 30.75 0.14 7.33
CA GLY A 290 32.09 -0.44 7.28
C GLY A 290 32.36 -1.47 8.39
N ARG A 291 31.31 -2.21 8.81
CA ARG A 291 31.36 -3.24 9.85
C ARG A 291 31.17 -4.64 9.25
N PRO A 292 32.19 -5.19 8.56
CA PRO A 292 32.01 -6.39 7.75
C PRO A 292 31.72 -7.65 8.56
N LYS A 293 32.25 -7.77 9.78
CA LYS A 293 32.02 -8.95 10.64
C LYS A 293 30.55 -9.04 11.04
N GLU A 294 29.96 -7.93 11.46
CA GLU A 294 28.55 -7.83 11.83
C GLU A 294 27.63 -7.99 10.62
N ALA A 295 28.03 -7.49 9.45
CA ALA A 295 27.29 -7.69 8.21
C ALA A 295 27.20 -9.17 7.81
N TRP A 296 28.30 -9.91 7.84
CA TRP A 296 28.30 -11.36 7.58
C TRP A 296 27.46 -12.13 8.60
N ALA A 297 27.60 -11.81 9.89
CA ALA A 297 26.79 -12.43 10.94
C ALA A 297 25.28 -12.17 10.76
N ALA A 298 24.89 -11.01 10.22
CA ALA A 298 23.51 -10.73 9.87
C ALA A 298 23.05 -11.52 8.63
N LEU A 299 23.89 -11.65 7.59
CA LEU A 299 23.57 -12.44 6.38
C LEU A 299 23.26 -13.91 6.73
N GLU A 300 24.00 -14.50 7.67
CA GLU A 300 23.78 -15.87 8.16
C GLU A 300 22.41 -16.08 8.83
N ARG A 301 21.74 -15.00 9.23
CA ARG A 301 20.46 -15.03 9.95
C ARG A 301 19.25 -14.73 9.07
N THR A 302 19.42 -14.57 7.76
CA THR A 302 18.34 -14.15 6.85
C THR A 302 17.20 -15.16 6.71
N GLY A 303 17.42 -16.44 7.01
CA GLY A 303 16.40 -17.47 6.80
C GLY A 303 15.91 -17.52 5.33
N PRO A 304 14.71 -18.04 5.06
CA PRO A 304 14.13 -18.03 3.72
C PRO A 304 13.82 -16.60 3.25
N MET A 305 14.30 -16.24 2.06
CA MET A 305 14.10 -14.93 1.44
C MET A 305 13.38 -15.06 0.09
N GLY A 306 12.53 -14.08 -0.22
CA GLY A 306 12.02 -13.88 -1.58
C GLY A 306 13.12 -13.42 -2.53
N TRP A 307 12.86 -13.46 -3.83
CA TRP A 307 13.86 -13.16 -4.86
C TRP A 307 14.50 -11.77 -4.72
N ASP A 308 13.72 -10.71 -4.50
CA ASP A 308 14.26 -9.35 -4.30
C ASP A 308 15.21 -9.27 -3.10
N ASP A 309 14.86 -9.95 -2.00
CA ASP A 309 15.67 -9.96 -0.79
C ASP A 309 16.95 -10.79 -0.97
N GLN A 310 16.89 -11.87 -1.76
CA GLN A 310 18.09 -12.64 -2.15
C GLN A 310 19.06 -11.79 -2.96
N GLU A 311 18.55 -11.00 -3.91
CA GLU A 311 19.37 -10.08 -4.71
C GLU A 311 19.94 -8.95 -3.85
N ARG A 312 19.16 -8.38 -2.91
CA ARG A 312 19.71 -7.46 -1.91
C ARG A 312 20.84 -8.10 -1.13
N GLY A 313 20.70 -9.38 -0.75
CA GLY A 313 21.79 -10.15 -0.14
C GLY A 313 23.04 -10.24 -1.02
N SER A 314 22.88 -10.40 -2.34
CA SER A 314 23.99 -10.37 -3.29
C SER A 314 24.65 -8.99 -3.36
N ILE A 315 23.87 -7.90 -3.33
CA ILE A 315 24.42 -6.54 -3.27
C ILE A 315 25.21 -6.32 -1.98
N VAL A 316 24.71 -6.79 -0.84
CA VAL A 316 25.44 -6.70 0.44
C VAL A 316 26.75 -7.50 0.38
N ARG A 317 26.73 -8.72 -0.16
CA ARG A 317 27.95 -9.51 -0.38
C ARG A 317 28.93 -8.80 -1.32
N ALA A 318 28.43 -8.16 -2.37
CA ALA A 318 29.24 -7.37 -3.29
C ALA A 318 29.90 -6.18 -2.57
N ALA A 319 29.14 -5.47 -1.73
CA ALA A 319 29.67 -4.36 -0.93
C ALA A 319 30.81 -4.82 0.01
N LEU A 320 30.65 -5.97 0.66
CA LEU A 320 31.67 -6.55 1.53
C LEU A 320 32.93 -6.99 0.77
N ALA A 321 32.76 -7.58 -0.42
CA ALA A 321 33.88 -7.94 -1.29
C ALA A 321 34.63 -6.70 -1.80
N TYR A 322 33.90 -5.66 -2.20
CA TYR A 322 34.46 -4.38 -2.62
C TYR A 322 35.28 -3.70 -1.51
N GLN A 323 34.75 -3.68 -0.28
CA GLN A 323 35.47 -3.16 0.90
C GLN A 323 36.75 -3.96 1.22
N ALA A 324 36.78 -5.25 0.87
CA ALA A 324 37.97 -6.10 1.00
C ALA A 324 38.95 -5.96 -0.18
N GLY A 325 38.61 -5.18 -1.21
CA GLY A 325 39.42 -5.02 -2.43
C GLY A 325 39.24 -6.13 -3.47
N ASP A 326 38.31 -7.07 -3.24
CA ASP A 326 38.00 -8.15 -4.19
C ASP A 326 36.95 -7.69 -5.20
N LEU A 327 37.40 -6.92 -6.19
CA LEU A 327 36.54 -6.37 -7.24
C LEU A 327 35.94 -7.46 -8.13
N ALA A 328 36.64 -8.59 -8.31
CA ALA A 328 36.16 -9.69 -9.14
C ALA A 328 34.94 -10.37 -8.51
N GLU A 329 35.00 -10.63 -7.20
CA GLU A 329 33.87 -11.16 -6.46
C GLU A 329 32.71 -10.15 -6.37
N ALA A 330 33.00 -8.86 -6.18
CA ALA A 330 31.99 -7.81 -6.17
C ALA A 330 31.21 -7.76 -7.51
N THR A 331 31.92 -7.75 -8.64
CA THR A 331 31.30 -7.80 -9.97
C THR A 331 30.50 -9.08 -10.18
N ARG A 332 31.02 -10.24 -9.73
CA ARG A 332 30.31 -11.53 -9.86
C ARG A 332 28.98 -11.51 -9.13
N GLN A 333 28.94 -10.98 -7.91
CA GLN A 333 27.69 -10.89 -7.12
C GLN A 333 26.68 -9.92 -7.75
N LEU A 334 27.13 -8.82 -8.38
CA LEU A 334 26.24 -7.88 -9.05
C LEU A 334 25.74 -8.37 -10.42
N SER A 335 26.43 -9.33 -11.04
CA SER A 335 26.11 -9.78 -12.41
C SER A 335 24.73 -10.47 -12.54
N SER A 336 24.16 -10.96 -11.44
CA SER A 336 22.84 -11.60 -11.42
C SER A 336 21.71 -10.70 -10.91
N VAL A 337 21.98 -9.42 -10.61
CA VAL A 337 21.01 -8.49 -10.03
C VAL A 337 20.21 -7.79 -11.12
N HIS A 338 18.89 -7.69 -10.94
CA HIS A 338 18.00 -7.05 -11.92
C HIS A 338 18.00 -5.53 -11.77
N ILE A 339 18.89 -4.87 -12.52
CA ILE A 339 19.28 -3.46 -12.34
C ILE A 339 18.14 -2.43 -12.48
N ASP A 340 17.04 -2.80 -13.17
CA ASP A 340 15.95 -1.89 -13.51
C ASP A 340 14.97 -1.63 -12.36
N ALA A 341 15.01 -2.45 -11.30
CA ALA A 341 14.10 -2.30 -10.17
C ALA A 341 14.44 -1.06 -9.33
N LEU A 342 13.40 -0.34 -8.87
CA LEU A 342 13.53 0.83 -8.00
C LEU A 342 14.38 0.52 -6.77
N TRP A 343 14.16 -0.62 -6.13
CA TRP A 343 14.88 -0.98 -4.91
C TRP A 343 16.39 -1.23 -5.17
N VAL A 344 16.79 -1.63 -6.38
CA VAL A 344 18.21 -1.72 -6.75
C VAL A 344 18.83 -0.33 -6.89
N ARG A 345 18.08 0.61 -7.47
CA ARG A 345 18.50 2.01 -7.57
C ARG A 345 18.68 2.63 -6.18
N GLU A 346 17.79 2.29 -5.24
CA GLU A 346 17.89 2.65 -3.82
C GLU A 346 19.13 2.03 -3.15
N GLU A 347 19.45 0.77 -3.40
CA GLU A 347 20.72 0.20 -2.90
C GLU A 347 21.95 0.88 -3.51
N ALA A 348 21.91 1.21 -4.80
CA ALA A 348 23.00 1.92 -5.46
C ALA A 348 23.19 3.34 -4.93
N HIS A 349 22.12 3.98 -4.45
CA HIS A 349 22.22 5.24 -3.72
C HIS A 349 22.99 5.10 -2.39
N CYS A 350 22.84 3.96 -1.69
CA CYS A 350 23.58 3.67 -0.46
C CYS A 350 25.03 3.21 -0.72
N PHE A 351 25.31 2.62 -1.88
CA PHE A 351 26.62 2.07 -2.25
C PHE A 351 27.13 2.61 -3.61
N PRO A 352 27.27 3.94 -3.79
CA PRO A 352 27.55 4.52 -5.10
C PRO A 352 28.87 4.03 -5.70
N ASP A 353 29.95 3.99 -4.92
CA ASP A 353 31.28 3.58 -5.41
C ASP A 353 31.33 2.12 -5.85
N LEU A 354 30.60 1.24 -5.16
CA LEU A 354 30.48 -0.17 -5.53
C LEU A 354 29.84 -0.30 -6.91
N PHE A 355 28.69 0.35 -7.11
CA PHE A 355 27.97 0.25 -8.38
C PHE A 355 28.71 0.94 -9.52
N ASP A 356 29.34 2.09 -9.25
CA ASP A 356 30.13 2.82 -10.25
C ASP A 356 31.36 2.03 -10.72
N THR A 357 31.94 1.20 -9.84
CA THR A 357 33.16 0.43 -10.15
C THR A 357 32.87 -0.97 -10.67
N CYS A 358 31.90 -1.67 -10.07
CA CYS A 358 31.77 -3.13 -10.23
C CYS A 358 30.51 -3.56 -10.98
N ALA A 359 29.49 -2.70 -11.12
CA ALA A 359 28.24 -3.10 -11.77
C ALA A 359 28.44 -3.20 -13.29
N PRO A 360 27.98 -4.29 -13.95
CA PRO A 360 28.06 -4.40 -15.42
C PRO A 360 27.32 -3.27 -16.14
N GLN A 361 26.24 -2.79 -15.53
CA GLN A 361 25.45 -1.67 -15.98
C GLN A 361 25.10 -0.81 -14.78
N ARG A 362 25.22 0.51 -14.93
CA ARG A 362 24.86 1.46 -13.87
C ARG A 362 23.33 1.58 -13.78
N PRO A 363 22.72 1.39 -12.59
CA PRO A 363 21.32 1.71 -12.39
C PRO A 363 21.03 3.17 -12.69
N VAL A 364 19.84 3.46 -13.20
CA VAL A 364 19.39 4.85 -13.38
C VAL A 364 19.37 5.55 -12.01
N PRO A 365 20.03 6.71 -11.83
CA PRO A 365 20.00 7.43 -10.56
C PRO A 365 18.58 7.74 -10.07
N LEU A 366 18.44 7.93 -8.76
CA LEU A 366 17.17 8.34 -8.17
C LEU A 366 16.95 9.83 -8.38
N SER A 367 15.75 10.19 -8.82
CA SER A 367 15.34 11.59 -9.05
C SER A 367 14.52 12.07 -7.86
N TYR A 368 15.19 12.39 -6.76
CA TYR A 368 14.52 12.92 -5.57
C TYR A 368 14.06 14.37 -5.80
N SER A 369 12.84 14.67 -5.36
CA SER A 369 12.17 15.96 -5.60
C SER A 369 12.82 17.16 -4.88
N GLY A 370 13.90 16.94 -4.13
CA GLY A 370 14.60 17.99 -3.39
C GLY A 370 13.90 18.32 -2.07
N GLN A 371 13.88 19.60 -1.71
CA GLN A 371 13.19 20.09 -0.51
C GLN A 371 11.67 20.03 -0.71
N LEU A 372 10.91 19.68 0.35
CA LEU A 372 9.45 19.72 0.29
C LEU A 372 8.97 21.15 0.00
N GLN A 373 8.08 21.28 -0.96
CA GLN A 373 7.38 22.51 -1.33
C GLN A 373 5.90 22.34 -1.02
N VAL A 374 5.33 23.30 -0.29
CA VAL A 374 3.90 23.32 0.02
C VAL A 374 3.29 24.55 -0.64
N GLU A 375 2.35 24.31 -1.54
CA GLU A 375 1.57 25.36 -2.20
C GLU A 375 0.21 25.47 -1.51
N VAL A 376 -0.11 26.65 -0.97
CA VAL A 376 -1.40 26.95 -0.37
C VAL A 376 -2.12 27.97 -1.24
N HIS A 377 -3.23 27.53 -1.85
CA HIS A 377 -4.12 28.37 -2.63
C HIS A 377 -5.35 28.72 -1.79
N ALA A 378 -5.42 29.95 -1.28
CA ALA A 378 -6.54 30.46 -0.50
C ALA A 378 -7.36 31.55 -1.22
N LEU A 379 -6.96 31.99 -2.42
CA LEU A 379 -7.70 32.93 -3.26
C LEU A 379 -8.85 32.26 -4.03
N GLY A 380 -9.72 31.57 -3.29
CA GLY A 380 -10.76 30.70 -3.82
C GLY A 380 -11.11 29.61 -2.80
N PRO A 381 -11.72 28.49 -3.22
CA PRO A 381 -11.81 27.30 -2.40
C PRO A 381 -10.40 26.82 -2.01
N LEU A 382 -10.17 26.57 -0.72
CA LEU A 382 -8.84 26.19 -0.23
C LEU A 382 -8.34 24.91 -0.91
N LEU A 383 -7.18 25.00 -1.55
CA LEU A 383 -6.44 23.88 -2.12
C LEU A 383 -5.01 23.90 -1.60
N VAL A 384 -4.55 22.77 -1.07
CA VAL A 384 -3.18 22.60 -0.59
C VAL A 384 -2.51 21.50 -1.39
N LYS A 385 -1.29 21.75 -1.84
CA LYS A 385 -0.46 20.77 -2.54
C LYS A 385 0.88 20.60 -1.85
N VAL A 386 1.42 19.39 -1.90
CA VAL A 386 2.79 19.07 -1.47
C VAL A 386 3.54 18.51 -2.67
N ASN A 387 4.60 19.20 -3.10
CA ASN A 387 5.33 18.94 -4.34
C ASN A 387 4.37 18.75 -5.52
N GLY A 388 3.51 19.74 -5.78
CA GLY A 388 2.52 19.74 -6.86
C GLY A 388 1.31 18.81 -6.71
N ARG A 389 1.28 17.91 -5.71
CA ARG A 389 0.17 16.96 -5.50
C ARG A 389 -0.81 17.43 -4.43
N PRO A 390 -2.13 17.45 -4.71
CA PRO A 390 -3.13 17.79 -3.71
C PRO A 390 -3.09 16.87 -2.50
N VAL A 391 -3.21 17.44 -1.29
CA VAL A 391 -3.47 16.66 -0.07
C VAL A 391 -4.98 16.55 0.19
N PRO A 392 -5.47 15.49 0.86
CA PRO A 392 -6.90 15.27 1.09
C PRO A 392 -7.48 16.18 2.19
N LEU A 393 -7.34 17.50 1.99
CA LEU A 393 -7.83 18.54 2.88
C LEU A 393 -9.20 19.03 2.42
N ARG A 394 -10.18 19.08 3.33
CA ARG A 394 -11.51 19.65 3.01
C ARG A 394 -11.39 21.17 2.88
N PRO A 395 -11.88 21.80 1.79
CA PRO A 395 -11.72 23.25 1.59
C PRO A 395 -12.27 24.13 2.72
N THR A 396 -13.35 23.69 3.37
CA THR A 396 -13.99 24.39 4.50
C THR A 396 -13.65 23.76 5.87
N GLY A 397 -12.65 22.89 5.92
CA GLY A 397 -12.25 22.18 7.13
C GLY A 397 -11.40 23.03 8.07
N ARG A 398 -11.57 22.82 9.39
CA ARG A 398 -10.84 23.55 10.43
C ARG A 398 -9.32 23.35 10.39
N ALA A 399 -8.82 22.19 9.96
CA ALA A 399 -7.38 21.96 9.81
C ALA A 399 -6.77 22.85 8.72
N GLY A 400 -7.49 23.08 7.61
CA GLY A 400 -7.09 24.02 6.57
C GLY A 400 -7.16 25.48 7.03
N GLU A 401 -8.19 25.81 7.79
CA GLU A 401 -8.32 27.13 8.43
C GLU A 401 -7.12 27.42 9.36
N LEU A 402 -6.72 26.44 10.19
CA LEU A 402 -5.53 26.53 11.04
C LEU A 402 -4.24 26.77 10.22
N LEU A 403 -4.06 26.05 9.11
CA LEU A 403 -2.89 26.23 8.25
C LEU A 403 -2.81 27.66 7.71
N VAL A 404 -3.93 28.18 7.21
CA VAL A 404 -3.98 29.53 6.63
C VAL A 404 -3.78 30.58 7.72
N LEU A 405 -4.36 30.40 8.91
CA LEU A 405 -4.10 31.27 10.06
C LEU A 405 -2.62 31.32 10.42
N LEU A 406 -1.92 30.18 10.45
CA LEU A 406 -0.48 30.16 10.70
C LEU A 406 0.29 30.94 9.63
N LEU A 407 -0.08 30.83 8.35
CA LEU A 407 0.54 31.57 7.25
C LEU A 407 0.30 33.08 7.35
N GLU A 408 -0.92 33.49 7.72
CA GLU A 408 -1.29 34.89 7.97
C GLU A 408 -0.54 35.49 9.17
N GLN A 409 -0.20 34.67 10.16
CA GLN A 409 0.59 35.07 11.33
C GLN A 409 2.11 34.95 11.07
N GLY A 410 2.57 34.87 9.82
CA GLY A 410 4.00 34.79 9.50
C GLY A 410 4.62 33.44 9.81
N ASN A 411 3.87 32.36 9.59
CA ASN A 411 4.22 30.96 9.82
C ASN A 411 4.35 30.55 11.29
N ARG A 412 3.96 31.40 12.26
CA ARG A 412 4.11 31.13 13.69
C ARG A 412 3.04 31.85 14.51
N ALA A 413 2.37 31.14 15.43
CA ALA A 413 1.37 31.75 16.30
C ALA A 413 1.27 31.08 17.68
N ALA A 414 0.95 31.85 18.70
CA ALA A 414 0.69 31.34 20.04
C ALA A 414 -0.64 30.57 20.09
N THR A 415 -0.72 29.52 20.91
CA THR A 415 -1.93 28.70 21.07
C THR A 415 -3.14 29.52 21.49
N GLU A 416 -2.93 30.57 22.29
CA GLU A 416 -4.00 31.46 22.74
C GLU A 416 -4.62 32.23 21.57
N VAL A 417 -3.78 32.82 20.72
CA VAL A 417 -4.20 33.55 19.51
C VAL A 417 -4.97 32.63 18.56
N LEU A 418 -4.43 31.43 18.29
CA LEU A 418 -5.10 30.45 17.43
C LEU A 418 -6.43 29.99 18.04
N GLY A 419 -6.47 29.74 19.35
CA GLY A 419 -7.66 29.32 20.06
C GLY A 419 -8.77 30.37 20.00
N ASP A 420 -8.43 31.64 20.16
CA ASP A 420 -9.39 32.74 20.11
C ASP A 420 -9.94 33.00 18.71
N LEU A 421 -9.09 32.90 17.68
CA LEU A 421 -9.52 33.07 16.28
C LEU A 421 -10.37 31.89 15.78
N LEU A 422 -9.98 30.65 16.10
CA LEU A 422 -10.72 29.45 15.69
C LEU A 422 -12.00 29.24 16.51
N TYR A 423 -11.98 29.62 17.79
CA TYR A 423 -13.07 29.38 18.74
C TYR A 423 -13.43 30.66 19.52
N PRO A 424 -14.02 31.67 18.84
CA PRO A 424 -14.34 32.96 19.47
C PRO A 424 -15.43 32.86 20.55
N ASN A 425 -16.38 31.93 20.43
CA ASN A 425 -17.53 31.81 21.31
C ASN A 425 -17.31 30.77 22.45
N GLY A 426 -16.98 31.26 23.66
CA GLY A 426 -17.41 30.66 24.93
C GLY A 426 -16.70 29.41 25.49
N ALA A 427 -15.68 28.84 24.84
CA ALA A 427 -14.93 27.73 25.43
C ALA A 427 -13.93 28.23 26.49
N GLN A 428 -13.83 27.53 27.64
CA GLN A 428 -12.75 27.78 28.62
C GLN A 428 -11.37 27.65 27.93
N LYS A 429 -10.39 28.48 28.34
CA LYS A 429 -9.03 28.51 27.75
C LYS A 429 -8.41 27.12 27.55
N ARG A 430 -8.52 26.25 28.55
CA ARG A 430 -8.02 24.86 28.51
C ARG A 430 -8.67 24.01 27.40
N SER A 431 -9.95 24.24 27.12
CA SER A 431 -10.70 23.56 26.04
C SER A 431 -10.25 24.05 24.65
N LYS A 432 -9.99 25.36 24.49
CA LYS A 432 -9.45 25.91 23.24
C LYS A 432 -8.07 25.35 22.91
N SER A 433 -7.15 25.31 23.87
CA SER A 433 -5.81 24.74 23.67
C SER A 433 -5.85 23.28 23.25
N GLN A 434 -6.74 22.49 23.85
CA GLN A 434 -6.93 21.07 23.49
C GLN A 434 -7.52 20.92 22.07
N ALA A 435 -8.45 21.79 21.68
CA ALA A 435 -9.02 21.79 20.34
C ALA A 435 -7.96 22.16 19.28
N VAL A 436 -7.13 23.19 19.52
CA VAL A 436 -6.01 23.55 18.63
C VAL A 436 -5.02 22.39 18.51
N TRP A 437 -4.66 21.73 19.61
CA TRP A 437 -3.79 20.56 19.57
C TRP A 437 -4.38 19.43 18.69
N GLY A 438 -5.68 19.18 18.79
CA GLY A 438 -6.39 18.22 17.95
C GLY A 438 -6.30 18.56 16.46
N LEU A 439 -6.50 19.84 16.11
CA LEU A 439 -6.37 20.34 14.74
C LEU A 439 -4.93 20.28 14.21
N VAL A 440 -3.94 20.57 15.05
CA VAL A 440 -2.52 20.43 14.68
C VAL A 440 -2.20 18.98 14.36
N ARG A 441 -2.70 18.03 15.16
CA ARG A 441 -2.53 16.60 14.88
C ARG A 441 -3.17 16.20 13.56
N GLU A 442 -4.40 16.63 13.31
CA GLU A 442 -5.11 16.40 12.04
C GLU A 442 -4.34 17.00 10.85
N LEU A 443 -3.85 18.24 10.97
CA LEU A 443 -3.09 18.92 9.93
C LEU A 443 -1.77 18.20 9.61
N ARG A 444 -1.04 17.74 10.63
CA ARG A 444 0.18 16.91 10.46
C ARG A 444 -0.12 15.61 9.72
N GLU A 445 -1.24 14.95 10.04
CA GLU A 445 -1.67 13.73 9.34
C GLU A 445 -2.02 13.99 7.87
N ILE A 446 -2.72 15.09 7.57
CA ILE A 446 -3.12 15.46 6.20
C ILE A 446 -1.91 15.85 5.34
N LEU A 447 -1.03 16.70 5.86
CA LEU A 447 0.20 17.12 5.16
C LEU A 447 1.16 15.92 5.00
N GLY A 448 1.14 15.05 6.00
CA GLY A 448 1.77 13.74 5.94
C GLY A 448 3.13 13.68 6.61
N TRP A 449 3.56 14.67 7.40
CA TRP A 449 4.74 14.56 8.26
C TRP A 449 4.54 15.28 9.58
N GLU A 450 5.16 14.76 10.64
CA GLU A 450 4.94 15.21 12.02
C GLU A 450 5.47 16.62 12.28
N GLU A 451 6.62 16.95 11.70
CA GLU A 451 7.26 18.26 11.87
C GLU A 451 6.61 19.37 11.04
N SER A 452 5.57 19.07 10.24
CA SER A 452 4.87 20.04 9.39
C SER A 452 4.37 21.26 10.17
N VAL A 453 4.05 21.03 11.44
CA VAL A 453 3.80 22.06 12.44
C VAL A 453 4.61 21.68 13.66
N LEU A 454 5.63 22.46 14.01
CA LEU A 454 6.39 22.36 15.26
C LEU A 454 5.56 22.93 16.41
N ALA A 455 5.72 22.36 17.61
CA ALA A 455 5.04 22.83 18.82
C ALA A 455 6.08 22.99 19.95
N GLN A 456 6.33 24.23 20.37
CA GLN A 456 7.30 24.53 21.42
C GLN A 456 6.78 25.68 22.31
N ASP A 457 6.78 25.47 23.62
CA ASP A 457 6.42 26.48 24.64
C ASP A 457 5.07 27.19 24.39
N GLY A 458 4.07 26.42 23.96
CA GLY A 458 2.72 26.94 23.66
C GLY A 458 2.62 27.72 22.34
N VAL A 459 3.65 27.68 21.50
CA VAL A 459 3.69 28.29 20.18
C VAL A 459 3.75 27.21 19.11
N TYR A 460 2.93 27.37 18.07
CA TYR A 460 2.96 26.53 16.88
C TYR A 460 3.66 27.26 15.75
N GLN A 461 4.49 26.54 14.99
CA GLN A 461 5.25 27.09 13.88
C GLN A 461 5.23 26.12 12.71
N LEU A 462 5.00 26.59 11.48
CA LEU A 462 5.14 25.76 10.28
C LEU A 462 6.61 25.39 10.07
N ASP A 463 6.85 24.17 9.58
CA ASP A 463 8.19 23.61 9.39
C ASP A 463 9.11 24.59 8.63
N PRO A 464 10.17 25.14 9.27
CA PRO A 464 11.05 26.10 8.63
C PRO A 464 11.97 25.45 7.58
N ALA A 465 12.10 24.12 7.58
CA ALA A 465 12.86 23.37 6.59
C ALA A 465 12.03 23.10 5.31
N VAL A 466 10.81 23.62 5.20
CA VAL A 466 9.91 23.45 4.05
C VAL A 466 9.71 24.78 3.34
N GLN A 467 9.63 24.74 2.01
CA GLN A 467 9.31 25.92 1.22
C GLN A 467 7.78 26.12 1.21
N TRP A 468 7.31 27.11 1.96
CA TRP A 468 5.89 27.47 2.00
C TRP A 468 5.58 28.58 0.98
N TRP A 469 4.83 28.22 -0.05
CA TRP A 469 4.26 29.15 -1.01
C TRP A 469 2.77 29.39 -0.69
N TYR A 470 2.36 30.65 -0.75
CA TYR A 470 1.02 31.07 -0.35
C TYR A 470 0.52 32.19 -1.26
N ASP A 471 -0.53 31.91 -2.03
CA ASP A 471 -1.02 32.77 -3.11
C ASP A 471 -1.44 34.18 -2.65
N VAL A 472 -2.05 34.32 -1.47
CA VAL A 472 -2.43 35.62 -0.90
C VAL A 472 -1.19 36.49 -0.67
N ARG A 473 -0.10 35.91 -0.14
CA ARG A 473 1.15 36.65 0.10
C ARG A 473 1.75 37.14 -1.21
N GLU A 474 1.71 36.32 -2.26
CA GLU A 474 2.19 36.68 -3.60
C GLU A 474 1.35 37.80 -4.23
N ALA A 475 0.03 37.71 -4.15
CA ALA A 475 -0.88 38.72 -4.69
C ALA A 475 -0.70 40.07 -3.98
N LEU A 476 -0.59 40.05 -2.65
CA LEU A 476 -0.31 41.25 -1.85
C LEU A 476 1.04 41.88 -2.22
N ALA A 477 2.09 41.07 -2.43
CA ALA A 477 3.39 41.58 -2.87
C ALA A 477 3.36 42.24 -4.26
N ARG A 478 2.38 41.87 -5.10
CA ARG A 478 2.15 42.45 -6.44
C ARG A 478 1.16 43.62 -6.45
N GLY A 479 0.52 43.92 -5.32
CA GLY A 479 -0.53 44.95 -5.23
C GLY A 479 -1.83 44.54 -5.92
N GLU A 480 -2.11 43.25 -6.05
CA GLU A 480 -3.32 42.74 -6.70
C GLU A 480 -4.51 42.74 -5.71
N ALA A 481 -5.63 43.35 -6.11
CA ALA A 481 -6.88 43.24 -5.35
C ALA A 481 -7.42 41.81 -5.43
N THR A 482 -7.68 41.20 -4.27
CA THR A 482 -8.03 39.78 -4.17
C THR A 482 -9.39 39.61 -3.49
N PRO A 483 -10.51 39.72 -4.25
CA PRO A 483 -11.85 39.77 -3.67
C PRO A 483 -12.35 38.42 -3.12
N GLN A 484 -11.58 37.34 -3.29
CA GLN A 484 -11.93 35.99 -2.85
C GLN A 484 -10.88 35.50 -1.86
N PHE A 485 -11.32 35.05 -0.68
CA PHE A 485 -10.48 34.46 0.33
C PHE A 485 -11.23 33.32 1.03
N LEU A 486 -10.65 32.11 1.00
CA LEU A 486 -11.24 30.88 1.55
C LEU A 486 -12.73 30.71 1.22
N SER A 487 -13.06 30.72 -0.07
CA SER A 487 -14.44 30.69 -0.56
C SER A 487 -15.23 29.51 0.03
N GLY A 488 -16.41 29.81 0.57
CA GLY A 488 -17.27 28.84 1.25
C GLY A 488 -17.01 28.70 2.76
N ASN A 489 -15.97 29.36 3.29
CA ASN A 489 -15.76 29.51 4.73
C ASN A 489 -16.31 30.87 5.21
N TYR A 490 -17.21 30.83 6.19
CA TYR A 490 -17.94 32.01 6.69
C TYR A 490 -17.58 32.38 8.15
N GLN A 491 -16.43 31.90 8.65
CA GLN A 491 -15.94 32.30 9.97
C GLN A 491 -15.65 33.81 9.99
N ALA A 492 -15.85 34.45 11.15
CA ALA A 492 -15.79 35.91 11.27
C ALA A 492 -14.45 36.49 10.80
N TRP A 493 -13.33 35.87 11.17
CA TRP A 493 -11.99 36.33 10.76
C TRP A 493 -11.75 36.18 9.25
N VAL A 494 -12.34 35.16 8.60
CA VAL A 494 -12.23 34.96 7.15
C VAL A 494 -12.94 36.08 6.41
N VAL A 495 -14.15 36.43 6.86
CA VAL A 495 -14.94 37.53 6.28
C VAL A 495 -14.22 38.86 6.47
N GLU A 496 -13.71 39.13 7.68
CA GLU A 496 -12.92 40.32 7.98
C GLU A 496 -11.68 40.42 7.08
N ARG A 497 -10.92 39.32 6.96
CA ARG A 497 -9.74 39.28 6.11
C ARG A 497 -10.06 39.46 4.63
N SER A 498 -11.14 38.84 4.14
CA SER A 498 -11.61 39.00 2.75
C SER A 498 -11.93 40.46 2.43
N ASN A 499 -12.56 41.20 3.37
CA ASN A 499 -12.81 42.63 3.20
C ASN A 499 -11.50 43.41 3.10
N LEU A 500 -10.53 43.17 3.99
CA LEU A 500 -9.22 43.84 3.95
C LEU A 500 -8.48 43.59 2.62
N LEU A 501 -8.53 42.36 2.10
CA LEU A 501 -7.92 42.01 0.81
C LEU A 501 -8.62 42.65 -0.41
N THR A 502 -9.88 43.03 -0.25
CA THR A 502 -10.66 43.73 -1.29
C THR A 502 -10.35 45.23 -1.32
N PHE A 503 -10.09 45.82 -0.16
CA PHE A 503 -9.90 47.28 0.01
C PHE A 503 -8.44 47.68 0.22
N HIS A 504 -7.47 46.90 -0.26
CA HIS A 504 -6.07 47.34 -0.23
C HIS A 504 -5.91 48.60 -1.09
N GLU A 505 -5.93 49.76 -0.42
CA GLU A 505 -5.67 51.07 -1.01
C GLU A 505 -4.23 51.11 -1.51
N SER A 506 -4.11 51.36 -2.82
CA SER A 506 -2.90 51.65 -3.59
C SER A 506 -2.11 52.84 -3.08
#